data_AF-A0A4Y9JIH7-F1
#
_entry.id   AF-A0A4Y9JIH7-F1
#
_cell.length_a   1.000
_cell.length_b   1.000
_cell.length_c   1.000
_cell.angle_alpha   90.00
_cell.angle_beta   90.00
_cell.angle_gamma   90.00
#
_symmetry.space_group_name_H-M   'P 1'
#
loop_
_entity.id
_entity.type
_entity.pdbx_description
1 polymer ?
#
loop_
_entity_poly.entity_id
_entity_poly.type
_entity_poly.pdbx_seq_one_letter_code
_entity_poly.pdbx_strand_id
1 'polypeptide(L)'
;MTTTVYNMERLSFSPERKLLIDVNVLIYLQSGQTHKYDKMWERAKAQGNPLFITTLSISEFINYFTRTGYKQYCREHGYTEDGFDFKKDYQHTQHFLDVYDEVIDTLETEIVPKITVIDFDNADFDDISSLTQHMNDINDALYLKKAIIEGYDIVTHDSDFFNIPISQAVRIYTYNKKR
;
A
#
# COMPACT_ATOMS: atom_id res chain seq x y z
N MET A 1 -17.17 -5.29 -17.08
CA MET A 1 -16.09 -4.33 -17.44
C MET A 1 -14.80 -4.85 -16.83
N THR A 2 -13.66 -4.22 -17.07
CA THR A 2 -12.43 -4.52 -16.31
C THR A 2 -11.91 -3.26 -15.64
N THR A 3 -11.06 -3.42 -14.63
CA THR A 3 -10.25 -2.30 -14.14
C THR A 3 -9.54 -1.63 -15.31
N THR A 4 -9.56 -0.29 -15.34
CA THR A 4 -8.92 0.47 -16.42
C THR A 4 -7.55 0.95 -15.95
N VAL A 5 -6.49 0.40 -16.53
CA VAL A 5 -5.11 0.70 -16.13
C VAL A 5 -4.56 1.90 -16.93
N TYR A 6 -4.10 2.91 -16.21
CA TYR A 6 -3.47 4.11 -16.72
C TYR A 6 -2.00 4.14 -16.33
N ASN A 7 -1.14 4.13 -17.35
CA ASN A 7 0.28 4.33 -17.15
C ASN A 7 0.56 5.81 -16.90
N MET A 8 1.04 6.14 -15.71
CA MET A 8 1.30 7.52 -15.28
C MET A 8 2.46 8.21 -16.01
N GLU A 9 3.30 7.49 -16.74
CA GLU A 9 4.27 8.13 -17.66
C GLU A 9 3.59 8.77 -18.87
N ARG A 10 2.37 8.32 -19.22
CA ARG A 10 1.64 8.77 -20.42
C ARG A 10 0.40 9.59 -20.08
N LEU A 11 -0.35 9.17 -19.06
CA LEU A 11 -1.56 9.84 -18.63
C LEU A 11 -1.57 9.96 -17.11
N SER A 12 -1.69 11.20 -16.64
CA SER A 12 -1.81 11.50 -15.22
C SER A 12 -3.28 11.70 -14.81
N PHE A 13 -3.55 11.62 -13.52
CA PHE A 13 -4.83 12.01 -12.94
C PHE A 13 -5.02 13.53 -12.90
N SER A 14 -6.28 13.91 -12.73
CA SER A 14 -6.78 15.26 -12.56
C SER A 14 -7.01 15.61 -11.07
N PRO A 15 -7.11 16.90 -10.72
CA PRO A 15 -7.20 17.34 -9.32
C PRO A 15 -8.42 16.82 -8.54
N GLU A 16 -9.53 16.52 -9.23
CA GLU A 16 -10.76 16.03 -8.62
C GLU A 16 -10.71 14.54 -8.25
N ARG A 17 -9.64 13.82 -8.61
CA ARG A 17 -9.51 12.40 -8.29
C ARG A 17 -9.21 12.18 -6.82
N LYS A 18 -9.98 11.30 -6.20
CA LYS A 18 -9.72 10.73 -4.88
C LYS A 18 -8.82 9.51 -5.07
N LEU A 19 -7.64 9.53 -4.47
CA LEU A 19 -6.60 8.54 -4.71
C LEU A 19 -6.43 7.65 -3.48
N LEU A 20 -6.73 6.37 -3.64
CA LEU A 20 -6.45 5.34 -2.65
C LEU A 20 -5.05 4.78 -2.94
N ILE A 21 -4.11 5.03 -2.01
CA ILE A 21 -2.68 4.77 -2.19
C ILE A 21 -2.32 3.42 -1.60
N ASP A 22 -1.79 2.54 -2.45
CA ASP A 22 -1.35 1.20 -2.04
C ASP A 22 -0.08 1.27 -1.19
N VAL A 23 0.08 0.32 -0.25
CA VAL A 23 1.23 0.23 0.65
C VAL A 23 2.55 0.15 -0.11
N ASN A 24 2.57 -0.57 -1.24
CA ASN A 24 3.78 -0.70 -2.06
C ASN A 24 4.29 0.67 -2.55
N VAL A 25 3.37 1.60 -2.83
CA VAL A 25 3.72 2.96 -3.24
C VAL A 25 4.34 3.72 -2.07
N LEU A 26 3.78 3.60 -0.86
CA LEU A 26 4.33 4.22 0.34
C LEU A 26 5.72 3.67 0.68
N ILE A 27 5.90 2.34 0.57
CA ILE A 27 7.19 1.68 0.78
C ILE A 27 8.24 2.22 -0.21
N TYR A 28 7.89 2.43 -1.49
CA TYR A 28 8.81 3.01 -2.46
C TYR A 28 9.18 4.46 -2.14
N LEU A 29 8.21 5.26 -1.72
CA LEU A 29 8.47 6.63 -1.30
C LEU A 29 9.46 6.67 -0.12
N GLN A 30 9.29 5.78 0.86
CA GLN A 30 10.10 5.77 2.07
C GLN A 30 11.46 5.06 1.91
N SER A 31 11.57 4.05 1.05
CA SER A 31 12.83 3.30 0.84
C SER A 31 13.85 4.01 -0.06
N GLY A 32 13.50 5.15 -0.64
CA GLY A 32 14.34 5.91 -1.58
C GLY A 32 14.37 5.34 -3.02
N GLN A 33 13.85 4.12 -3.24
CA GLN A 33 13.62 3.57 -4.57
C GLN A 33 12.19 3.91 -5.02
N THR A 34 11.96 5.19 -5.31
CA THR A 34 10.60 5.72 -5.46
C THR A 34 9.82 5.22 -6.67
N HIS A 35 10.46 4.58 -7.65
CA HIS A 35 9.83 4.19 -8.94
C HIS A 35 9.02 5.32 -9.60
N LYS A 36 9.45 6.58 -9.45
CA LYS A 36 8.78 7.81 -9.93
C LYS A 36 7.50 8.18 -9.16
N TYR A 37 7.14 7.46 -8.11
CA TYR A 37 6.01 7.82 -7.27
C TYR A 37 6.23 9.12 -6.48
N ASP A 38 7.47 9.60 -6.34
CA ASP A 38 7.78 10.96 -5.89
C ASP A 38 7.07 12.01 -6.78
N LYS A 39 7.09 11.81 -8.11
CA LYS A 39 6.40 12.71 -9.04
C LYS A 39 4.89 12.65 -8.90
N MET A 40 4.37 11.45 -8.64
CA MET A 40 2.94 11.26 -8.36
C MET A 40 2.54 12.01 -7.10
N TRP A 41 3.32 11.86 -6.03
CA TRP A 41 3.09 12.48 -4.74
C TRP A 41 3.13 14.01 -4.81
N GLU A 42 4.19 14.58 -5.39
CA GLU A 42 4.32 16.03 -5.55
C GLU A 42 3.21 16.63 -6.40
N ARG A 43 2.76 15.90 -7.44
CA ARG A 43 1.61 16.32 -8.24
C ARG A 43 0.33 16.32 -7.42
N ALA A 44 0.02 15.23 -6.74
CA ALA A 44 -1.19 15.12 -5.93
C ALA A 44 -1.25 16.23 -4.87
N LYS A 45 -0.12 16.51 -4.23
CA LYS A 45 0.04 17.62 -3.29
C LYS A 45 -0.19 18.98 -3.94
N ALA A 46 0.44 19.25 -5.09
CA ALA A 46 0.30 20.52 -5.80
C ALA A 46 -1.13 20.76 -6.32
N GLN A 47 -1.86 19.69 -6.63
CA GLN A 47 -3.25 19.73 -7.11
C GLN A 47 -4.28 19.75 -5.98
N GLY A 48 -3.88 19.42 -4.74
CA GLY A 48 -4.80 19.26 -3.61
C GLY A 48 -5.69 18.02 -3.73
N ASN A 49 -5.21 16.96 -4.38
CA ASN A 49 -5.94 15.69 -4.48
C ASN A 49 -6.19 15.10 -3.08
N PRO A 50 -7.43 14.64 -2.79
CA PRO A 50 -7.68 13.85 -1.60
C PRO A 50 -6.96 12.50 -1.69
N LEU A 51 -6.10 12.22 -0.71
CA LEU A 51 -5.34 10.98 -0.60
C LEU A 51 -5.93 10.12 0.52
N PHE A 52 -5.97 8.81 0.31
CA PHE A 52 -6.50 7.84 1.27
C PHE A 52 -5.58 6.62 1.40
N ILE A 53 -5.51 6.05 2.60
CA ILE A 53 -4.89 4.74 2.89
C ILE A 53 -5.78 3.96 3.84
N THR A 54 -5.65 2.64 3.87
CA THR A 54 -6.38 1.82 4.84
C THR A 54 -5.55 1.56 6.10
N THR A 55 -6.22 1.26 7.21
CA THR A 55 -5.60 0.70 8.43
C THR A 55 -4.78 -0.56 8.13
N LEU A 56 -5.22 -1.38 7.17
CA LEU A 56 -4.50 -2.55 6.68
C LEU A 56 -3.19 -2.15 6.00
N SER A 57 -3.19 -1.14 5.13
CA SER A 57 -1.97 -0.63 4.50
C SER A 57 -0.96 -0.11 5.54
N ILE A 58 -1.43 0.50 6.63
CA ILE A 58 -0.55 0.92 7.75
C ILE A 58 0.09 -0.30 8.43
N SER A 59 -0.70 -1.33 8.73
CA SER A 59 -0.18 -2.58 9.33
C SER A 59 0.87 -3.25 8.44
N GLU A 60 0.60 -3.32 7.13
CA GLU A 60 1.54 -3.87 6.14
C GLU A 60 2.82 -3.04 6.03
N PHE A 61 2.71 -1.71 6.08
CA PHE A 61 3.85 -0.80 6.10
C PHE A 61 4.78 -1.08 7.30
N ILE A 62 4.20 -1.15 8.51
CA ILE A 62 4.94 -1.43 9.75
C ILE A 62 5.60 -2.80 9.68
N ASN A 63 4.86 -3.83 9.27
CA ASN A 63 5.39 -5.18 9.14
C ASN A 63 6.51 -5.25 8.10
N TYR A 64 6.43 -4.52 6.98
CA TYR A 64 7.49 -4.49 5.97
C TYR A 64 8.80 -3.95 6.54
N PHE A 65 8.79 -2.78 7.19
CA PHE A 65 10.02 -2.18 7.71
C PHE A 65 10.61 -2.96 8.88
N THR A 66 9.78 -3.45 9.80
CA THR A 66 10.26 -4.29 10.92
C THR A 66 10.84 -5.61 10.43
N ARG A 67 10.25 -6.25 9.41
CA ARG A 67 10.81 -7.44 8.75
C ARG A 67 12.10 -7.15 8.01
N THR A 68 12.25 -5.95 7.46
CA THR A 68 13.50 -5.51 6.84
C THR A 68 14.59 -5.32 7.89
N GLY A 69 14.28 -4.67 9.02
CA GLY A 69 15.18 -4.57 10.17
C GLY A 69 15.61 -5.93 10.73
N TYR A 70 14.68 -6.89 10.81
CA TYR A 70 15.01 -8.28 11.19
C TYR A 70 16.04 -8.91 10.26
N LYS A 71 15.83 -8.81 8.94
CA LYS A 71 16.76 -9.36 7.96
C LYS A 71 18.14 -8.72 8.06
N GLN A 72 18.20 -7.42 8.33
CA GLN A 72 19.45 -6.71 8.59
C GLN A 72 20.13 -7.23 9.86
N TYR A 73 19.38 -7.29 10.97
CA TYR A 73 19.89 -7.75 12.26
C TYR A 73 20.47 -9.17 12.18
N CYS A 74 19.76 -10.10 11.52
CA CYS A 74 20.26 -11.45 11.30
C CYS A 74 21.57 -11.49 10.50
N ARG A 75 21.69 -10.66 9.46
CA ARG A 75 22.93 -10.59 8.65
C ARG A 75 24.11 -10.06 9.47
N GLU A 76 23.88 -9.03 10.27
CA GLU A 76 24.93 -8.41 11.09
C GLU A 76 25.42 -9.32 12.22
N HIS A 77 24.53 -10.14 12.78
CA HIS A 77 24.84 -11.04 13.90
C HIS A 77 25.08 -12.50 13.48
N GLY A 78 24.99 -12.81 12.18
CA GLY A 78 25.20 -14.16 11.64
C GLY A 78 24.10 -15.16 12.01
N TYR A 79 22.89 -14.70 12.30
CA TYR A 79 21.74 -15.56 12.56
C TYR A 79 21.11 -16.06 11.26
N THR A 80 20.56 -17.27 11.30
CA THR A 80 19.68 -17.82 10.28
C THR A 80 18.23 -17.72 10.74
N GLU A 81 17.28 -17.66 9.80
CA GLU A 81 15.84 -17.57 10.14
C GLU A 81 15.35 -18.80 10.94
N ASP A 82 15.99 -19.96 10.77
CA ASP A 82 15.69 -21.18 11.53
C ASP A 82 16.20 -21.13 12.98
N GLY A 83 17.24 -20.33 13.25
CA GLY A 83 17.92 -20.26 14.55
C GLY A 83 17.56 -19.04 15.39
N PHE A 84 16.90 -18.04 14.79
CA PHE A 84 16.52 -16.79 15.45
C PHE A 84 15.20 -16.29 14.85
N ASP A 85 14.08 -16.59 15.49
CA ASP A 85 12.74 -16.34 14.98
C ASP A 85 12.33 -14.87 15.15
N PHE A 86 11.62 -14.35 14.15
CA PHE A 86 11.15 -12.95 14.16
C PHE A 86 10.29 -12.61 15.37
N LYS A 87 9.30 -13.44 15.70
CA LYS A 87 8.32 -13.13 16.76
C LYS A 87 8.85 -13.49 18.14
N LYS A 88 9.53 -14.63 18.26
CA LYS A 88 9.98 -15.17 19.55
C LYS A 88 11.29 -14.60 20.03
N ASP A 89 12.16 -14.18 19.12
CA ASP A 89 13.51 -13.73 19.49
C ASP A 89 13.69 -12.25 19.12
N TYR A 90 13.47 -11.88 17.86
CA TYR A 90 13.79 -10.54 17.38
C TYR A 90 12.90 -9.43 17.97
N GLN A 91 11.59 -9.66 18.11
CA GLN A 91 10.66 -8.66 18.66
C GLN A 91 10.97 -8.24 20.11
N HIS A 92 11.80 -9.00 20.83
CA HIS A 92 12.23 -8.67 22.19
C HIS A 92 13.57 -7.92 22.24
N THR A 93 14.18 -7.65 21.08
CA THR A 93 15.46 -6.93 20.99
C THR A 93 15.25 -5.41 21.01
N GLN A 94 16.24 -4.67 21.49
CA GLN A 94 16.24 -3.21 21.40
C GLN A 94 16.22 -2.74 19.94
N HIS A 95 16.93 -3.44 19.05
CA HIS A 95 16.94 -3.11 17.62
C HIS A 95 15.55 -3.17 17.00
N PHE A 96 14.70 -4.13 17.38
CA PHE A 96 13.31 -4.14 16.92
C PHE A 96 12.54 -2.91 17.41
N LEU A 97 12.67 -2.55 18.69
CA LEU A 97 11.99 -1.39 19.26
C LEU A 97 12.43 -0.11 18.56
N ASP A 98 13.74 0.06 18.32
CA ASP A 98 14.28 1.23 17.63
C ASP A 98 13.71 1.36 16.21
N VAL A 99 13.68 0.26 15.45
CA VAL A 99 13.09 0.24 14.09
C VAL A 99 11.58 0.48 14.14
N TYR A 100 10.88 -0.10 15.11
CA TYR A 100 9.44 0.09 15.25
C TYR A 100 9.11 1.55 15.54
N ASP A 101 9.81 2.17 16.48
CA ASP A 101 9.60 3.57 16.87
C ASP A 101 9.90 4.54 15.71
N GLU A 102 10.95 4.30 14.92
CA GLU A 102 11.26 5.08 13.71
C GLU A 102 10.12 5.01 12.68
N VAL A 103 9.53 3.82 12.50
CA VAL A 103 8.44 3.61 11.56
C VAL A 103 7.15 4.26 12.04
N ILE A 104 6.88 4.23 13.35
CA ILE A 104 5.74 4.95 13.94
C ILE A 104 5.92 6.45 13.80
N ASP A 105 7.11 6.98 14.12
CA ASP A 105 7.42 8.41 13.95
C ASP A 105 7.22 8.86 12.49
N THR A 106 7.69 8.08 11.53
CA THR A 106 7.45 8.32 10.10
C THR A 106 5.96 8.36 9.77
N LEU A 107 5.17 7.43 10.29
CA LEU A 107 3.72 7.41 10.06
C LEU A 107 3.05 8.66 10.61
N GLU A 108 3.36 9.04 11.85
CA GLU A 108 2.72 10.16 12.56
C GLU A 108 3.13 11.52 12.01
N THR A 109 4.37 11.67 11.55
CA THR A 109 4.91 12.97 11.13
C THR A 109 4.85 13.18 9.62
N GLU A 110 5.04 12.13 8.82
CA GLU A 110 5.20 12.27 7.37
C GLU A 110 4.01 11.74 6.55
N ILE A 111 3.30 10.72 7.03
CA ILE A 111 2.22 10.06 6.28
C ILE A 111 0.85 10.58 6.73
N VAL A 112 0.43 10.28 7.97
CA VAL A 112 -0.91 10.59 8.50
C VAL A 112 -1.30 12.07 8.36
N PRO A 113 -0.41 13.06 8.55
CA PRO A 113 -0.77 14.46 8.37
C PRO A 113 -1.13 14.85 6.93
N LYS A 114 -0.77 14.02 5.94
CA LYS A 114 -0.91 14.30 4.51
C LYS A 114 -1.95 13.40 3.82
N ILE A 115 -2.52 12.44 4.55
CA ILE A 115 -3.40 11.40 4.00
C ILE A 115 -4.54 11.07 4.96
N THR A 116 -5.73 10.79 4.43
CA THR A 116 -6.84 10.35 5.25
C THR A 116 -6.77 8.84 5.46
N VAL A 117 -6.70 8.40 6.71
CA VAL A 117 -6.82 6.98 7.05
C VAL A 117 -8.30 6.59 7.04
N ILE A 118 -8.62 5.54 6.28
CA ILE A 118 -9.96 4.94 6.22
C ILE A 118 -9.89 3.50 6.75
N ASP A 119 -11.01 2.99 7.23
CA ASP A 119 -11.11 1.64 7.76
C ASP A 119 -12.21 0.85 7.06
N PHE A 120 -12.18 -0.46 7.24
CA PHE A 120 -13.21 -1.36 6.74
C PHE A 120 -14.33 -1.52 7.76
N ASP A 121 -15.57 -1.58 7.28
CA ASP A 121 -16.74 -1.92 8.08
C ASP A 121 -17.32 -3.27 7.67
N ASN A 122 -18.31 -3.77 8.42
CA ASN A 122 -18.91 -5.07 8.12
C ASN A 122 -19.54 -5.15 6.72
N ALA A 123 -20.06 -4.05 6.19
CA ALA A 123 -20.68 -4.03 4.86
C ALA A 123 -19.61 -4.17 3.74
N ASP A 124 -18.35 -3.80 4.01
CA ASP A 124 -17.24 -4.09 3.11
C ASP A 124 -16.98 -5.59 2.94
N PHE A 125 -17.45 -6.45 3.84
CA PHE A 125 -17.29 -7.91 3.70
C PHE A 125 -18.46 -8.58 2.96
N ASP A 126 -19.58 -7.89 2.75
CA ASP A 126 -20.75 -8.45 2.08
C ASP A 126 -20.46 -8.82 0.62
N ASP A 127 -20.76 -10.05 0.19
CA ASP A 127 -20.52 -10.51 -1.21
C ASP A 127 -19.06 -10.36 -1.70
N ILE A 128 -18.08 -10.34 -0.78
CA ILE A 128 -16.64 -10.28 -1.13
C ILE A 128 -16.19 -11.46 -2.00
N SER A 129 -16.88 -12.61 -1.87
CA SER A 129 -16.62 -13.82 -2.64
C SER A 129 -16.77 -13.62 -4.14
N SER A 130 -17.60 -12.67 -4.58
CA SER A 130 -17.73 -12.29 -5.99
C SER A 130 -16.44 -11.69 -6.57
N LEU A 131 -15.65 -10.99 -5.74
CA LEU A 131 -14.38 -10.39 -6.14
C LEU A 131 -13.20 -11.37 -5.99
N THR A 132 -13.21 -12.20 -4.95
CA THR A 132 -12.15 -13.22 -4.74
C THR A 132 -12.18 -14.36 -5.77
N GLN A 133 -13.19 -14.41 -6.66
CA GLN A 133 -13.15 -15.29 -7.84
C GLN A 133 -12.10 -14.86 -8.87
N HIS A 134 -11.67 -13.60 -8.80
CA HIS A 134 -10.72 -12.99 -9.72
C HIS A 134 -9.42 -12.56 -9.05
N MET A 135 -9.39 -12.56 -7.73
CA MET A 135 -8.25 -12.19 -6.89
C MET A 135 -8.01 -13.29 -5.85
N ASN A 136 -6.79 -13.79 -5.73
CA ASN A 136 -6.47 -14.85 -4.77
C ASN A 136 -6.20 -14.35 -3.35
N ASP A 137 -6.18 -13.03 -3.15
CA ASP A 137 -5.99 -12.39 -1.85
C ASP A 137 -7.26 -11.63 -1.43
N ILE A 138 -7.72 -11.89 -0.20
CA ILE A 138 -8.88 -11.22 0.39
C ILE A 138 -8.60 -9.75 0.67
N ASN A 139 -7.36 -9.40 1.01
CA ASN A 139 -6.95 -8.03 1.31
C ASN A 139 -7.10 -7.17 0.06
N ASP A 140 -6.59 -7.66 -1.07
CA ASP A 140 -6.69 -6.95 -2.34
C ASP A 140 -8.15 -6.86 -2.82
N ALA A 141 -8.94 -7.92 -2.61
CA ALA A 141 -10.37 -7.90 -2.92
C ALA A 141 -11.13 -6.86 -2.09
N LEU A 142 -10.86 -6.76 -0.79
CA LEU A 142 -11.45 -5.76 0.10
C LEU A 142 -11.02 -4.35 -0.29
N TYR A 143 -9.73 -4.18 -0.61
CA TYR A 143 -9.17 -2.91 -1.06
C TYR A 143 -9.84 -2.42 -2.34
N LEU A 144 -9.99 -3.30 -3.33
CA LEU A 144 -10.72 -3.01 -4.56
C LEU A 144 -12.18 -2.68 -4.30
N LYS A 145 -12.85 -3.46 -3.43
CA LYS A 145 -14.26 -3.21 -3.08
C LYS A 145 -14.45 -1.85 -2.42
N LYS A 146 -13.56 -1.48 -1.50
CA LYS A 146 -13.57 -0.17 -0.83
C LYS A 146 -13.41 0.96 -1.84
N ALA A 147 -12.50 0.80 -2.80
CA ALA A 147 -12.32 1.76 -3.89
C ALA A 147 -13.60 1.92 -4.73
N ILE A 148 -14.31 0.81 -5.01
CA ILE A 148 -15.58 0.82 -5.74
C ILE A 148 -16.66 1.59 -4.97
N ILE A 149 -16.88 1.25 -3.70
CA ILE A 149 -17.96 1.83 -2.88
C ILE A 149 -17.79 3.34 -2.70
N GLU A 150 -16.56 3.78 -2.44
CA GLU A 150 -16.25 5.17 -2.12
C GLU A 150 -15.90 6.03 -3.35
N GLY A 151 -15.80 5.39 -4.52
CA GLY A 151 -15.44 6.04 -5.78
C GLY A 151 -13.99 6.53 -5.81
N TYR A 152 -13.07 5.74 -5.28
CA TYR A 152 -11.63 6.00 -5.34
C TYR A 152 -10.99 5.43 -6.61
N ASP A 153 -10.01 6.14 -7.13
CA ASP A 153 -9.06 5.57 -8.08
C ASP A 153 -7.87 4.99 -7.28
N ILE A 154 -7.33 3.84 -7.69
CA ILE A 154 -6.24 3.16 -6.99
C ILE A 154 -4.90 3.58 -7.58
N VAL A 155 -3.91 3.88 -6.73
CA VAL A 155 -2.52 4.09 -7.13
C VAL A 155 -1.69 2.93 -6.58
N THR A 156 -1.19 2.07 -7.45
CA THR A 156 -0.45 0.85 -7.06
C THR A 156 0.72 0.58 -8.01
N HIS A 157 1.68 -0.22 -7.56
CA HIS A 157 2.67 -0.85 -8.42
C HIS A 157 2.37 -2.33 -8.67
N ASP A 158 1.37 -2.90 -8.01
CA ASP A 158 1.01 -4.30 -8.11
C ASP A 158 0.19 -4.56 -9.38
N SER A 159 0.58 -5.59 -10.13
CA SER A 159 -0.12 -6.03 -11.33
C SER A 159 -1.39 -6.83 -11.02
N ASP A 160 -1.58 -7.28 -9.79
CA ASP A 160 -2.73 -8.09 -9.40
C ASP A 160 -4.05 -7.31 -9.52
N PHE A 161 -4.00 -5.97 -9.50
CA PHE A 161 -5.14 -5.09 -9.76
C PHE A 161 -5.48 -4.92 -11.26
N PHE A 162 -4.69 -5.49 -12.18
CA PHE A 162 -4.81 -5.22 -13.61
C PHE A 162 -5.81 -6.16 -14.29
N ASN A 163 -6.68 -5.60 -15.13
CA ASN A 163 -7.65 -6.33 -15.95
C ASN A 163 -8.62 -7.22 -15.16
N ILE A 164 -8.90 -6.89 -13.89
CA ILE A 164 -9.86 -7.64 -13.07
C ILE A 164 -11.27 -7.45 -13.64
N PRO A 165 -12.02 -8.53 -13.93
CA PRO A 165 -13.41 -8.44 -14.36
C PRO A 165 -14.28 -7.88 -13.23
N ILE A 166 -14.79 -6.66 -13.39
CA ILE A 166 -15.67 -6.01 -12.42
C ILE A 166 -16.85 -5.32 -13.10
N SER A 167 -17.94 -5.15 -12.35
CA SER A 167 -19.17 -4.50 -12.82
C SER A 167 -19.07 -2.98 -12.82
N GLN A 168 -18.14 -2.38 -12.07
CA GLN A 168 -17.98 -0.94 -11.91
C GLN A 168 -16.60 -0.49 -12.41
N ALA A 169 -16.48 0.74 -12.91
CA ALA A 169 -15.22 1.23 -13.48
C ALA A 169 -14.32 1.81 -12.38
N VAL A 170 -13.26 1.08 -12.01
CA VAL A 170 -12.16 1.58 -11.17
C VAL A 170 -10.96 1.89 -12.05
N ARG A 171 -10.34 3.06 -11.84
CA ARG A 171 -9.09 3.43 -12.53
C ARG A 171 -7.92 3.01 -11.67
N ILE A 172 -6.94 2.39 -12.30
CA ILE A 172 -5.69 1.99 -11.68
C ILE A 172 -4.59 2.86 -12.28
N TYR A 173 -3.94 3.68 -11.47
CA TYR A 173 -2.78 4.47 -11.88
C TYR A 173 -1.50 3.78 -11.44
N THR A 174 -0.57 3.59 -12.37
CA THR A 174 0.67 2.86 -12.09
C THR A 174 1.85 3.36 -12.92
N TYR A 175 3.06 3.19 -12.38
CA TYR A 175 4.32 3.25 -13.14
C TYR A 175 4.84 1.85 -13.51
N ASN A 176 4.15 0.78 -13.13
CA ASN A 176 4.54 -0.59 -13.49
C ASN A 176 4.45 -0.75 -15.02
N LYS A 177 5.54 -1.29 -15.60
CA LYS A 177 5.69 -1.50 -17.05
C LYS A 177 5.21 -2.87 -17.52
N LYS A 178 4.93 -3.80 -16.59
CA LYS A 178 4.31 -5.09 -16.88
C LYS A 178 2.83 -4.85 -17.18
N ARG A 179 2.55 -4.45 -18.41
CA ARG A 179 1.20 -4.36 -18.97
C ARG A 179 0.98 -5.49 -19.95
#